data_AF-A0A8T2H950-F1
#
_entry.id   AF-A0A8T2H950-F1
#
_cell.length_a   1.000
_cell.length_b   1.000
_cell.length_c   1.000
_cell.angle_alpha   90.00
_cell.angle_beta   90.00
_cell.angle_gamma   90.00
#
_symmetry.space_group_name_H-M   'P 1'
#
loop_
_entity.id
_entity.type
_entity.pdbx_description
1 polymer ?
#
loop_
_entity_poly.entity_id
_entity_poly.type
_entity_poly.pdbx_seq_one_letter_code
_entity_poly.pdbx_strand_id
1 'polypeptide(L)'
;MQGTISCARNYNMTTTVGESLRPLSLKTQGNGERVRMVVEENAVIVIGRRGCCMCHVVRRLLLGLGVNPAVLEIDEEREDEVLSELENIGVQGGGGTVKLPAVYVGGRLFGGLDRVMATHISGELVPILKEVGALWL
;
A
#
# COMPACT_ATOMS: atom_id res chain seq x y z
N MET A 1 28.06 -1.90 20.93
CA MET A 1 27.31 -0.64 20.69
C MET A 1 26.97 -0.59 19.21
N GLN A 2 25.67 -0.46 18.97
CA GLN A 2 24.90 -0.32 17.72
C GLN A 2 25.70 -0.21 16.40
N GLY A 3 25.56 -1.24 15.57
CA GLY A 3 25.98 -1.23 14.17
C GLY A 3 24.94 -0.49 13.32
N THR A 4 25.38 0.60 12.69
CA THR A 4 24.63 1.26 11.62
C THR A 4 24.98 0.56 10.30
N ILE A 5 24.16 -0.38 9.87
CA ILE A 5 24.18 -0.83 8.48
C ILE A 5 23.56 0.30 7.67
N SER A 6 24.42 1.24 7.25
CA SER A 6 24.10 2.24 6.25
C SER A 6 23.79 1.50 4.95
N CYS A 7 22.50 1.31 4.67
CA CYS A 7 22.04 0.84 3.38
C CYS A 7 22.23 2.00 2.39
N ALA A 8 23.42 2.07 1.79
CA ALA A 8 23.72 2.98 0.70
C ALA A 8 22.71 2.72 -0.42
N ARG A 9 21.72 3.62 -0.53
CA ARG A 9 20.75 3.69 -1.61
C ARG A 9 21.49 3.94 -2.92
N ASN A 10 21.71 2.88 -3.69
CA ASN A 10 21.95 2.96 -5.12
C ASN A 10 20.97 2.02 -5.82
N TYR A 11 19.77 2.53 -6.12
CA TYR A 11 18.98 2.00 -7.22
C TYR A 11 18.63 3.17 -8.15
N ASN A 12 19.52 3.45 -9.09
CA ASN A 12 19.12 4.06 -10.35
C ASN A 12 18.34 3.00 -11.11
N MET A 13 17.02 3.14 -11.19
CA MET A 13 16.22 2.38 -12.15
C MET A 13 15.33 3.34 -12.93
N THR A 14 15.95 4.04 -13.87
CA THR A 14 15.30 4.54 -15.07
C THR A 14 14.84 3.33 -15.88
N THR A 15 13.55 2.97 -15.78
CA THR A 15 12.91 2.09 -16.75
C THR A 15 11.93 2.92 -17.56
N THR A 16 12.46 3.43 -18.68
CA THR A 16 11.69 3.85 -19.84
C THR A 16 11.38 2.62 -20.68
N VAL A 17 10.16 2.07 -20.56
CA VAL A 17 9.40 1.42 -21.64
C VAL A 17 8.00 1.09 -21.11
N GLY A 18 6.97 1.60 -21.80
CA GLY A 18 5.57 1.16 -21.64
C GLY A 18 4.70 2.11 -20.82
N GLU A 19 3.94 2.96 -21.51
CA GLU A 19 2.76 3.62 -20.96
C GLU A 19 1.76 2.57 -20.45
N SER A 20 1.69 2.35 -19.14
CA SER A 20 0.44 2.08 -18.44
C SER A 20 0.66 2.24 -16.95
N LEU A 21 -0.03 3.24 -16.39
CA LEU A 21 -0.29 3.46 -14.97
C LEU A 21 0.94 3.86 -14.16
N ARG A 22 1.16 5.19 -14.16
CA ARG A 22 1.98 5.89 -13.18
C ARG A 22 1.70 5.29 -11.80
N PRO A 23 2.70 5.00 -10.94
CA PRO A 23 2.41 5.03 -9.51
C PRO A 23 1.72 6.39 -9.29
N LEU A 24 0.61 6.41 -8.57
CA LEU A 24 0.03 7.67 -8.13
C LEU A 24 1.06 8.32 -7.18
N SER A 25 2.11 8.91 -7.74
CA SER A 25 2.78 10.07 -7.19
C SER A 25 1.75 11.18 -7.23
N LEU A 26 0.71 11.05 -6.40
CA LEU A 26 0.13 12.21 -5.77
C LEU A 26 1.33 12.91 -5.13
N LYS A 27 1.78 13.97 -5.80
CA LYS A 27 2.58 15.00 -5.15
C LYS A 27 1.66 15.61 -4.10
N THR A 28 1.54 14.96 -2.94
CA THR A 28 0.63 15.41 -1.89
C THR A 28 1.30 16.56 -1.16
N GLN A 29 1.08 17.77 -1.68
CA GLN A 29 0.81 18.87 -0.77
C GLN A 29 -0.59 18.67 -0.21
N GLY A 30 -0.68 18.39 1.10
CA GLY A 30 -1.83 18.70 1.95
C GLY A 30 -2.96 17.66 2.08
N ASN A 31 -3.25 17.36 3.37
CA ASN A 31 -4.49 16.88 4.00
C ASN A 31 -4.94 15.41 3.86
N GLY A 32 -5.18 14.78 5.03
CA GLY A 32 -5.71 13.44 5.24
C GLY A 32 -7.06 13.14 4.58
N GLU A 33 -7.87 14.15 4.29
CA GLU A 33 -9.13 14.01 3.52
C GLU A 33 -8.91 13.39 2.13
N ARG A 34 -7.72 13.59 1.54
CA ARG A 34 -7.38 12.97 0.25
C ARG A 34 -7.09 11.48 0.38
N VAL A 35 -6.59 11.03 1.53
CA VAL A 35 -6.23 9.61 1.74
C VAL A 35 -7.49 8.74 1.69
N ARG A 36 -8.57 9.20 2.33
CA ARG A 36 -9.87 8.51 2.29
C ARG A 36 -10.41 8.39 0.86
N MET A 37 -10.40 9.50 0.11
CA MET A 37 -10.87 9.52 -1.27
C MET A 37 -10.09 8.54 -2.16
N VAL A 38 -8.75 8.51 -2.04
CA VAL A 38 -7.92 7.59 -2.82
C VAL A 38 -8.17 6.13 -2.43
N VAL A 39 -8.45 5.85 -1.15
CA VAL A 39 -8.82 4.51 -0.68
C VAL A 39 -10.19 4.08 -1.23
N GLU A 40 -11.16 4.98 -1.32
CA GLU A 40 -12.51 4.69 -1.86
C GLU A 40 -12.52 4.59 -3.39
N GLU A 41 -11.70 5.37 -4.09
CA GLU A 41 -11.61 5.36 -5.56
C GLU A 41 -10.89 4.13 -6.13
N ASN A 42 -10.02 3.49 -5.34
CA ASN A 42 -9.18 2.38 -5.80
C ASN A 42 -9.65 1.06 -5.20
N ALA A 43 -9.82 0.03 -6.05
CA ALA A 43 -10.16 -1.31 -5.60
C ALA A 43 -9.09 -1.92 -4.68
N VAL A 44 -7.81 -1.61 -4.93
CA VAL A 44 -6.69 -2.01 -4.07
C VAL A 44 -5.66 -0.89 -3.98
N ILE A 45 -5.26 -0.54 -2.77
CA ILE A 45 -4.20 0.44 -2.51
C ILE A 45 -3.22 -0.06 -1.45
N VAL A 46 -1.94 0.18 -1.69
CA VAL A 46 -0.83 -0.08 -0.77
C VAL A 46 -0.30 1.25 -0.28
N ILE A 47 -0.34 1.46 1.02
CA ILE A 47 0.11 2.67 1.68
C ILE A 47 1.37 2.34 2.48
N GLY A 48 2.40 3.16 2.32
CA GLY A 48 3.71 2.82 2.85
C GLY A 48 4.67 3.98 2.90
N ARG A 49 5.75 3.83 3.66
CA ARG A 49 6.82 4.82 3.67
C ARG A 49 7.56 4.81 2.35
N ARG A 50 7.99 5.99 1.92
CA ARG A 50 8.84 6.14 0.74
C ARG A 50 10.11 5.30 0.88
N GLY A 51 10.34 4.38 -0.06
CA GLY A 51 11.52 3.50 -0.04
C GLY A 51 11.44 2.34 0.97
N CYS A 52 10.27 2.02 1.51
CA CYS A 52 10.10 0.82 2.33
C CYS A 52 10.11 -0.45 1.46
N CYS A 53 11.08 -1.33 1.72
CA CYS A 53 11.25 -2.58 0.97
C CYS A 53 9.99 -3.47 1.02
N MET A 54 9.28 -3.50 2.14
CA MET A 54 8.06 -4.30 2.30
C MET A 54 6.93 -3.84 1.38
N CYS A 55 6.81 -2.54 1.12
CA CYS A 55 5.82 -1.99 0.20
C CYS A 55 6.06 -2.51 -1.23
N HIS A 56 7.34 -2.59 -1.63
CA HIS A 56 7.71 -3.16 -2.92
C HIS A 56 7.38 -4.65 -3.02
N VAL A 57 7.53 -5.42 -1.93
CA VAL A 57 7.16 -6.84 -1.91
C VAL A 57 5.66 -7.01 -2.13
N VAL A 58 4.83 -6.30 -1.35
CA VAL A 58 3.36 -6.34 -1.50
C VAL A 58 2.92 -5.96 -2.90
N ARG A 59 3.47 -4.86 -3.43
CA ARG A 59 3.16 -4.39 -4.79
C ARG A 59 3.48 -5.46 -5.83
N ARG A 60 4.65 -6.08 -5.76
CA ARG A 60 5.05 -7.14 -6.70
C ARG A 60 4.17 -8.37 -6.58
N LEU A 61 3.77 -8.75 -5.36
CA LEU A 61 2.87 -9.89 -5.14
C LEU A 61 1.52 -9.64 -5.82
N LEU A 62 0.91 -8.47 -5.61
CA LEU A 62 -0.37 -8.11 -6.20
C LEU A 62 -0.30 -8.02 -7.73
N LEU A 63 0.77 -7.42 -8.27
CA LEU A 63 1.02 -7.39 -9.72
C LEU A 63 1.21 -8.80 -10.30
N GLY A 64 1.89 -9.69 -9.59
CA GLY A 64 2.08 -11.10 -9.99
C GLY A 64 0.78 -11.90 -10.01
N LEU A 65 -0.22 -11.49 -9.22
CA LEU A 65 -1.57 -12.05 -9.24
C LEU A 65 -2.46 -11.48 -10.36
N GLY A 66 -1.95 -10.54 -11.15
CA GLY A 66 -2.69 -9.87 -12.23
C GLY A 66 -3.55 -8.69 -11.75
N VAL A 67 -3.38 -8.23 -10.51
CA VAL A 67 -4.05 -7.04 -9.97
C VAL A 67 -3.17 -5.81 -10.15
N ASN A 68 -3.75 -4.66 -10.46
CA ASN A 68 -3.05 -3.39 -10.52
C ASN A 68 -3.33 -2.54 -9.26
N PRO A 69 -2.50 -2.62 -8.20
CA PRO A 69 -2.69 -1.82 -7.00
C PRO A 69 -2.21 -0.37 -7.18
N ALA A 70 -2.96 0.57 -6.62
CA ALA A 70 -2.46 1.92 -6.36
C ALA A 70 -1.41 1.89 -5.24
N VAL A 71 -0.42 2.78 -5.28
CA VAL A 71 0.61 2.89 -4.24
C VAL A 71 0.65 4.33 -3.77
N LEU A 72 0.49 4.54 -2.47
CA LEU A 72 0.63 5.82 -1.79
C LEU A 72 1.90 5.80 -0.94
N GLU A 73 2.87 6.60 -1.32
CA GLU A 73 4.12 6.77 -0.56
C GLU A 73 3.98 7.96 0.38
N ILE A 74 4.27 7.73 1.66
CA ILE A 74 4.27 8.72 2.73
C ILE A 74 5.72 9.09 3.07
N ASP A 75 5.99 10.38 3.23
CA ASP A 75 7.28 10.88 3.73
C ASP A 75 7.38 10.66 5.25
N GLU A 76 8.57 10.37 5.77
CA GLU A 76 8.79 10.08 7.20
C GLU A 76 8.27 11.20 8.11
N GLU A 77 8.40 12.46 7.69
CA GLU A 77 7.94 13.64 8.44
C GLU A 77 6.41 13.73 8.59
N ARG A 78 5.65 13.06 7.73
CA ARG A 78 4.18 13.07 7.72
C ARG A 78 3.58 11.71 8.12
N GLU A 79 4.41 10.77 8.55
CA GLU A 79 3.97 9.42 8.89
C GLU A 79 2.91 9.43 9.99
N ASP A 80 3.18 10.13 11.09
CA ASP A 80 2.28 10.18 12.25
C ASP A 80 0.93 10.83 11.92
N GLU A 81 0.94 11.91 11.11
CA GLU A 81 -0.27 12.58 10.65
C GLU A 81 -1.12 11.65 9.76
N VAL A 82 -0.49 10.99 8.79
CA VAL A 82 -1.20 10.10 7.87
C VAL A 82 -1.67 8.83 8.58
N LEU A 83 -0.89 8.28 9.51
CA LEU A 83 -1.31 7.14 10.33
C LEU A 83 -2.53 7.47 11.18
N SER A 84 -2.57 8.65 11.81
CA SER A 84 -3.73 9.10 12.58
C SER A 84 -4.99 9.20 11.72
N GLU A 85 -4.85 9.69 10.50
CA GLU A 85 -5.95 9.77 9.52
C GLU A 85 -6.40 8.38 9.04
N LEU A 86 -5.44 7.47 8.77
CA LEU A 86 -5.71 6.09 8.38
C LEU A 86 -6.38 5.30 9.50
N GLU A 87 -6.01 5.56 10.75
CA GLU A 87 -6.68 5.00 11.93
C GLU A 87 -8.12 5.51 11.99
N ASN A 88 -8.38 6.81 11.80
CA ASN A 88 -9.74 7.34 11.72
C ASN A 88 -10.58 6.69 10.61
N ILE A 89 -9.99 6.39 9.45
CA ILE A 89 -10.65 5.66 8.36
C ILE A 89 -10.87 4.18 8.72
N GLY A 90 -9.89 3.56 9.39
CA GLY A 90 -9.89 2.15 9.78
C GLY A 90 -10.71 1.80 11.03
N VAL A 91 -11.05 2.78 11.87
CA VAL A 91 -11.81 2.61 13.12
C VAL A 91 -13.25 2.13 12.88
N GLN A 92 -13.80 2.25 11.68
CA GLN A 92 -15.05 1.57 11.32
C GLN A 92 -14.91 0.03 11.18
N GLY A 93 -13.70 -0.52 11.28
CA GLY A 93 -13.40 -1.95 11.08
C GLY A 93 -12.68 -2.68 12.23
N GLY A 94 -12.46 -2.03 13.38
CA GLY A 94 -11.84 -2.63 14.57
C GLY A 94 -10.48 -2.01 14.91
N GLY A 95 -10.42 -1.31 16.05
CA GLY A 95 -9.28 -0.52 16.52
C GLY A 95 -8.00 -1.32 16.74
N GLY A 96 -7.10 -1.26 15.76
CA GLY A 96 -5.71 -1.67 15.87
C GLY A 96 -4.80 -0.59 15.29
N THR A 97 -3.62 -0.42 15.89
CA THR A 97 -2.59 0.49 15.38
C THR A 97 -2.22 0.12 13.95
N VAL A 98 -2.41 1.05 13.01
CA VAL A 98 -2.12 0.80 11.59
C VAL A 98 -0.61 0.77 11.43
N LYS A 99 -0.06 -0.38 11.01
CA LYS A 99 1.38 -0.53 10.75
C LYS A 99 1.63 -0.51 9.25
N LEU A 100 2.60 0.31 8.81
CA LEU A 100 3.03 0.34 7.42
C LEU A 100 3.90 -0.89 7.10
N PRO A 101 3.76 -1.52 5.91
CA PRO A 101 2.80 -1.19 4.85
C PRO A 101 1.36 -1.54 5.23
N ALA A 102 0.43 -0.61 5.01
CA ALA A 102 -1.00 -0.84 5.18
C ALA A 102 -1.65 -1.06 3.81
N VAL A 103 -2.45 -2.11 3.67
CA VAL A 103 -3.14 -2.46 2.43
C VAL A 103 -4.63 -2.30 2.65
N TYR A 104 -5.28 -1.63 1.71
CA TYR A 104 -6.72 -1.49 1.65
C TYR A 104 -7.25 -2.17 0.39
N VAL A 105 -8.39 -2.84 0.56
CA VAL A 105 -9.06 -3.62 -0.47
C VAL A 105 -10.54 -3.26 -0.42
N GLY A 106 -11.12 -2.82 -1.54
CA GLY A 106 -12.52 -2.37 -1.62
C GLY A 106 -12.85 -1.24 -0.65
N GLY A 107 -11.93 -0.30 -0.44
CA GLY A 107 -12.13 0.82 0.50
C GLY A 107 -12.00 0.47 1.99
N ARG A 108 -11.68 -0.78 2.34
CA ARG A 108 -11.57 -1.24 3.74
C ARG A 108 -10.13 -1.63 4.08
N LEU A 109 -9.73 -1.44 5.34
CA LEU A 109 -8.41 -1.87 5.81
C LEU A 109 -8.31 -3.40 5.75
N PHE A 110 -7.49 -3.90 4.84
CA PHE A 110 -7.19 -5.32 4.72
C PHE A 110 -6.14 -5.72 5.75
N GLY A 111 -5.14 -4.87 5.99
CA GLY A 111 -4.13 -5.05 7.05
C GLY A 111 -2.71 -4.84 6.57
N GLY A 112 -1.75 -5.40 7.30
CA GLY A 112 -0.33 -5.30 6.99
C GLY A 112 0.20 -6.35 6.01
N LEU A 113 1.52 -6.34 5.79
CA LEU A 113 2.23 -7.37 5.02
C LEU A 113 1.89 -8.78 5.49
N ASP A 114 1.92 -9.03 6.80
CA ASP A 114 1.72 -10.37 7.37
C ASP A 114 0.38 -10.97 6.97
N ARG A 115 -0.68 -10.15 6.97
CA ARG A 115 -2.03 -10.58 6.58
C ARG A 115 -2.15 -10.83 5.08
N VAL A 116 -1.48 -10.02 4.25
CA VAL A 116 -1.39 -10.25 2.80
C VAL A 116 -0.65 -11.54 2.50
N MET A 117 0.48 -11.78 3.16
CA MET A 117 1.25 -13.02 2.98
C MET A 117 0.46 -14.24 3.45
N ALA A 118 -0.19 -14.16 4.61
CA ALA A 118 -1.01 -15.26 5.13
C ALA A 118 -2.16 -15.62 4.16
N THR A 119 -2.90 -14.63 3.67
CA THR A 119 -4.01 -14.86 2.72
C THR A 119 -3.53 -15.32 1.34
N HIS A 120 -2.35 -14.89 0.90
CA HIS A 120 -1.72 -15.41 -0.31
C HIS A 120 -1.35 -16.90 -0.16
N ILE A 121 -0.73 -17.29 0.96
CA ILE A 121 -0.35 -18.68 1.25
C ILE A 121 -1.59 -19.57 1.37
N SER A 122 -2.64 -19.08 2.03
CA SER A 122 -3.90 -19.82 2.18
C SER A 122 -4.72 -19.92 0.87
N GLY A 123 -4.38 -19.15 -0.16
CA GLY A 123 -5.15 -19.09 -1.42
C GLY A 123 -6.39 -18.19 -1.38
N GLU A 124 -6.73 -17.62 -0.22
CA GLU A 124 -7.91 -16.78 0.00
C GLU A 124 -7.77 -15.35 -0.57
N LEU A 125 -6.56 -14.93 -0.93
CA LEU A 125 -6.35 -13.58 -1.45
C LEU A 125 -7.03 -13.36 -2.82
N VAL A 126 -6.99 -14.36 -3.71
CA VAL A 126 -7.61 -14.27 -5.04
C VAL A 126 -9.14 -14.10 -4.99
N PRO A 127 -9.92 -14.90 -4.22
CA PRO A 127 -11.37 -14.70 -4.15
C PRO A 127 -11.75 -13.34 -3.59
N ILE A 128 -11.02 -12.82 -2.59
CA ILE A 128 -11.26 -11.47 -2.04
C ILE A 128 -11.03 -10.39 -3.11
N LEU A 129 -9.97 -10.53 -3.92
CA LEU A 129 -9.67 -9.60 -5.02
C LEU A 129 -10.71 -9.66 -6.14
N LYS A 130 -11.30 -10.85 -6.39
CA LYS A 130 -12.42 -10.99 -7.32
C LYS A 130 -13.69 -10.33 -6.81
N GLU A 131 -14.00 -10.46 -5.52
CA GLU A 131 -15.17 -9.85 -4.89
C GLU A 131 -15.19 -8.33 -5.04
N VAL A 132 -14.02 -7.68 -4.90
CA VAL A 132 -13.90 -6.23 -5.08
C VAL A 132 -13.69 -5.78 -6.53
N GLY A 133 -13.76 -6.69 -7.50
CA GLY A 133 -13.59 -6.39 -8.92
C GLY A 133 -12.17 -5.96 -9.31
N ALA A 134 -11.18 -6.27 -8.48
CA ALA A 134 -9.77 -5.97 -8.76
C ALA A 134 -9.16 -6.94 -9.78
N LEU A 135 -9.82 -8.09 -10.01
CA LEU A 135 -9.41 -9.13 -10.95
C LEU A 135 -10.60 -9.57 -11.81
N TRP A 136 -10.47 -9.47 -13.14
CA TRP A 136 -11.48 -9.88 -14.12
C TRP A 136 -11.03 -11.19 -14.78
N LEU A 137 -11.33 -12.33 -14.15
CA LEU A 137 -11.13 -13.69 -14.68
C LEU A 137 -12.35 -14.56 -14.38
#